data_AF-A0A5B8LIP1-F1
#
_entry.id   AF-A0A5B8LIP1-F1
#
_cell.length_a   1.000
_cell.length_b   1.000
_cell.length_c   1.000
_cell.angle_alpha   90.00
_cell.angle_beta   90.00
_cell.angle_gamma   90.00
#
_symmetry.space_group_name_H-M   'P 1'
#
loop_
_entity.id
_entity.type
_entity.pdbx_description
1 polymer ?
#
loop_
_entity_poly.entity_id
_entity_poly.type
_entity_poly.pdbx_seq_one_letter_code
_entity_poly.pdbx_strand_id
1 'polypeptide(L)'
;MFASPFPTPRTGFASARQAARRAWLTVIAVALACGSAAVRIVPGFFSIDMPPRLSDGAPNIWALVEALPWTGGLPLAGLAMAAALGAAAWLIAHFSARPPRGGKLLPATLLVSLTLPALLPQMTAGDFLIAVVLSGMLAVRQRQTGIAALVIAGWVLAFCGFAALGAAPIMVATLLIARPFLASPANDNGLPLNPGEAYPA
;
A
#
# COMPACT_ATOMS: atom_id res chain seq x y z
N MET A 1 58.23 12.48 -5.36
CA MET A 1 56.79 12.68 -5.65
C MET A 1 56.03 11.84 -4.65
N PHE A 2 55.59 12.43 -3.53
CA PHE A 2 54.94 11.70 -2.45
C PHE A 2 53.47 11.43 -2.81
N ALA A 3 53.07 10.16 -2.87
CA ALA A 3 51.68 9.77 -2.96
C ALA A 3 50.96 10.20 -1.67
N SER A 4 49.87 10.95 -1.80
CA SER A 4 49.05 11.40 -0.67
C SER A 4 48.38 10.20 0.04
N PRO A 5 48.41 10.11 1.38
CA PRO A 5 47.84 8.99 2.15
C PRO A 5 46.37 9.19 2.56
N PHE A 6 45.64 10.12 1.94
CA PHE A 6 44.26 10.40 2.32
C PHE A 6 43.28 9.46 1.59
N PRO A 7 42.50 8.63 2.31
CA PRO A 7 41.40 7.90 1.69
C PRO A 7 40.35 8.90 1.22
N THR A 8 40.12 8.98 -0.09
CA THR A 8 39.07 9.82 -0.68
C THR A 8 37.71 9.47 -0.07
N PRO A 9 37.02 10.40 0.61
CA PRO A 9 35.71 10.12 1.13
C PRO A 9 34.64 10.23 0.01
N ARG A 10 33.77 9.22 -0.07
CA ARG A 10 32.31 9.35 -0.34
C ARG A 10 31.75 9.47 -1.78
N THR A 11 32.17 8.62 -2.72
CA THR A 11 31.30 8.34 -3.90
C THR A 11 30.03 7.57 -3.51
N GLY A 12 30.10 6.69 -2.50
CA GLY A 12 28.98 5.87 -2.02
C GLY A 12 27.86 6.62 -1.28
N PHE A 13 28.17 7.71 -0.56
CA PHE A 13 27.14 8.41 0.23
C PHE A 13 26.26 9.35 -0.61
N ALA A 14 26.83 9.91 -1.69
CA ALA A 14 26.08 10.75 -2.62
C ALA A 14 25.11 9.89 -3.46
N SER A 15 25.60 8.74 -3.97
CA SER A 15 24.77 7.78 -4.72
C SER A 15 23.68 7.15 -3.84
N ALA A 16 23.99 6.80 -2.59
CA ALA A 16 23.01 6.28 -1.63
C ALA A 16 21.90 7.29 -1.29
N ARG A 17 22.25 8.58 -1.11
CA ARG A 17 21.27 9.66 -0.91
C ARG A 17 20.38 9.86 -2.13
N GLN A 18 20.95 9.84 -3.32
CA GLN A 18 20.21 10.01 -4.57
C GLN A 18 19.24 8.85 -4.82
N ALA A 19 19.67 7.61 -4.55
CA ALA A 19 18.82 6.42 -4.62
C ALA A 19 17.66 6.48 -3.61
N ALA A 20 17.94 6.89 -2.36
CA ALA A 20 16.91 7.07 -1.34
C ALA A 20 15.91 8.18 -1.70
N ARG A 21 16.37 9.28 -2.33
CA ARG A 21 15.50 10.35 -2.81
C ARG A 21 14.59 9.88 -3.95
N ARG A 22 15.13 9.14 -4.92
CA ARG A 22 14.33 8.57 -6.03
C ARG A 22 13.27 7.60 -5.53
N ALA A 23 13.64 6.73 -4.60
CA ALA A 23 12.73 5.84 -3.89
C ALA A 23 11.56 6.60 -3.25
N TRP A 24 11.89 7.65 -2.49
CA TRP A 24 10.90 8.50 -1.86
C TRP A 24 9.95 9.17 -2.84
N LEU A 25 10.49 9.71 -3.94
CA LEU A 25 9.68 10.33 -4.99
C LEU A 25 8.73 9.33 -5.66
N THR A 26 9.16 8.08 -5.87
CA THR A 26 8.26 7.05 -6.45
C THR A 26 7.11 6.69 -5.52
N VAL A 27 7.37 6.57 -4.21
CA VAL A 27 6.34 6.27 -3.21
C VAL A 27 5.37 7.44 -3.09
N ILE A 28 5.87 8.68 -3.02
CA ILE A 28 5.03 9.88 -2.98
C ILE A 28 4.20 10.01 -4.25
N ALA A 29 4.77 9.79 -5.44
CA ALA A 29 4.03 9.89 -6.69
C ALA A 29 2.86 8.91 -6.74
N VAL A 30 3.08 7.65 -6.32
CA VAL A 30 2.01 6.65 -6.21
C VAL A 30 0.98 7.04 -5.15
N ALA A 31 1.42 7.54 -3.99
CA ALA A 31 0.53 8.02 -2.94
C ALA A 31 -0.33 9.20 -3.40
N LEU A 32 0.24 10.14 -4.15
CA LEU A 32 -0.47 11.28 -4.73
C LEU A 32 -1.44 10.84 -5.82
N ALA A 33 -1.05 9.89 -6.68
CA ALA A 33 -1.93 9.35 -7.71
C ALA A 33 -3.15 8.66 -7.07
N CYS A 34 -2.94 7.80 -6.06
CA CYS A 34 -4.03 7.15 -5.33
C CYS A 34 -4.83 8.15 -4.48
N GLY A 35 -4.16 9.11 -3.86
CA GLY A 35 -4.75 10.15 -3.01
C GLY A 35 -5.50 11.23 -3.78
N SER A 36 -5.27 11.38 -5.09
CA SER A 36 -6.05 12.30 -5.94
C SER A 36 -7.54 11.95 -5.93
N ALA A 37 -7.87 10.68 -5.71
CA ALA A 37 -9.23 10.22 -5.52
C ALA A 37 -9.89 10.87 -4.29
N ALA A 38 -9.12 11.22 -3.25
CA ALA A 38 -9.63 11.92 -2.07
C ALA A 38 -10.16 13.32 -2.39
N VAL A 39 -9.64 13.99 -3.43
CA VAL A 39 -10.13 15.31 -3.87
C VAL A 39 -11.61 15.24 -4.30
N ARG A 40 -12.06 14.08 -4.81
CA ARG A 40 -13.47 13.86 -5.17
C ARG A 40 -14.39 13.74 -3.96
N ILE A 41 -13.84 13.31 -2.83
CA ILE A 41 -14.58 12.99 -1.61
C ILE A 41 -14.76 14.22 -0.72
N VAL A 42 -13.75 15.10 -0.66
CA VAL A 42 -13.72 16.27 0.23
C VAL A 42 -14.97 17.16 0.11
N PRO A 43 -15.49 17.49 -1.10
CA PRO A 43 -16.73 18.27 -1.22
C PRO A 43 -17.96 17.57 -0.60
N GLY A 44 -18.03 16.24 -0.68
CA GLY A 44 -19.13 15.44 -0.13
C GLY A 44 -19.17 15.42 1.40
N PHE A 45 -18.02 15.60 2.07
CA PHE A 45 -17.97 15.71 3.54
C PHE A 45 -18.52 17.03 4.08
N PHE A 46 -18.60 18.07 3.24
CA PHE A 46 -19.18 19.37 3.60
C PHE A 46 -20.64 19.50 3.16
N SER A 47 -21.19 18.48 2.53
CA SER A 47 -22.56 18.45 2.01
C SER A 47 -23.46 17.67 2.99
N ILE A 48 -24.62 18.22 3.35
CA ILE A 48 -25.55 17.64 4.34
C ILE A 48 -26.54 16.65 3.67
N ASP A 49 -26.61 16.69 2.33
CA ASP A 49 -27.57 15.93 1.54
C ASP A 49 -27.01 14.56 1.14
N MET A 50 -27.52 13.54 1.82
CA MET A 50 -27.16 12.11 1.78
C MET A 50 -25.82 11.74 2.44
N PRO A 51 -25.81 10.72 3.34
CA PRO A 51 -24.58 10.16 3.82
C PRO A 51 -23.78 9.60 2.63
N PRO A 52 -22.52 10.02 2.43
CA PRO A 52 -21.73 9.54 1.32
C PRO A 52 -21.58 8.02 1.38
N ARG A 53 -21.74 7.34 0.23
CA ARG A 53 -21.45 5.90 0.12
C ARG A 53 -20.03 5.63 0.60
N LEU A 54 -19.83 4.57 1.38
CA LEU A 54 -18.48 4.20 1.81
C LEU A 54 -17.73 3.46 0.70
N SER A 55 -18.41 2.69 -0.15
CA SER A 55 -17.82 2.10 -1.35
C SER A 55 -18.67 2.38 -2.59
N ASP A 56 -18.02 2.71 -3.71
CA ASP A 56 -18.68 2.87 -5.00
C ASP A 56 -18.22 1.78 -5.97
N GLY A 57 -18.43 0.52 -5.55
CA GLY A 57 -18.03 -0.66 -6.32
C GLY A 57 -16.54 -1.00 -6.23
N ALA A 58 -15.80 -0.42 -5.29
CA ALA A 58 -14.40 -0.80 -5.04
C ALA A 58 -14.27 -2.11 -4.24
N PRO A 59 -13.24 -2.94 -4.52
CA PRO A 59 -12.87 -4.09 -3.68
C PRO A 59 -12.15 -3.64 -2.41
N ASN A 60 -12.81 -2.85 -1.58
CA ASN A 60 -12.26 -2.26 -0.35
C ASN A 60 -12.97 -2.80 0.90
N ILE A 61 -12.46 -2.46 2.09
CA ILE A 61 -13.07 -2.93 3.35
C ILE A 61 -14.50 -2.45 3.53
N TRP A 62 -14.80 -1.27 2.99
CA TRP A 62 -16.12 -0.68 3.07
C TRP A 62 -17.18 -1.47 2.29
N ALA A 63 -16.82 -2.09 1.16
CA ALA A 63 -17.75 -2.96 0.43
C ALA A 63 -18.18 -4.18 1.26
N LEU A 64 -17.29 -4.74 2.10
CA LEU A 64 -17.68 -5.78 3.07
C LEU A 64 -18.57 -5.22 4.18
N VAL A 65 -18.23 -4.03 4.67
CA VAL A 65 -18.99 -3.38 5.73
C VAL A 65 -20.41 -3.05 5.26
N GLU A 66 -20.59 -2.52 4.05
CA GLU A 66 -21.91 -2.23 3.47
C GLU A 66 -22.72 -3.49 3.12
N ALA A 67 -22.07 -4.62 2.85
CA ALA A 67 -22.74 -5.89 2.62
C ALA A 67 -23.33 -6.53 3.89
N LEU A 68 -22.96 -6.03 5.09
CA LEU A 68 -23.51 -6.52 6.35
C LEU A 68 -24.92 -5.94 6.60
N PRO A 69 -25.88 -6.78 7.06
CA PRO A 69 -27.29 -6.37 7.17
C PRO A 69 -27.57 -5.29 8.24
N TRP A 70 -26.64 -5.04 9.17
CA TRP A 70 -26.82 -4.14 10.33
C TRP A 70 -26.10 -2.79 10.22
N THR A 71 -25.36 -2.53 9.15
CA THR A 71 -24.48 -1.34 9.01
C THR A 71 -25.03 -0.26 8.09
N GLY A 72 -26.11 -0.52 7.35
CA GLY A 72 -26.63 0.34 6.28
C GLY A 72 -27.11 1.75 6.68
N GLY A 73 -27.12 2.10 7.97
CA GLY A 73 -27.49 3.43 8.47
C GLY A 73 -26.41 4.14 9.28
N LEU A 74 -25.23 3.56 9.48
CA LEU A 74 -24.19 4.16 10.33
C LEU A 74 -23.33 5.16 9.52
N PRO A 75 -23.11 6.38 10.03
CA PRO A 75 -22.26 7.38 9.37
C PRO A 75 -20.76 7.03 9.57
N LEU A 76 -20.31 5.98 8.90
CA LEU A 76 -18.94 5.45 9.04
C LEU A 76 -17.91 6.18 8.16
N ALA A 77 -18.33 7.15 7.33
CA ALA A 77 -17.44 7.88 6.45
C ALA A 77 -16.32 8.63 7.20
N GLY A 78 -16.61 9.17 8.38
CA GLY A 78 -15.59 9.81 9.25
C GLY A 78 -14.56 8.81 9.76
N LEU A 79 -15.00 7.59 10.11
CA LEU A 79 -14.11 6.50 10.53
C LEU A 79 -13.25 6.02 9.36
N ALA A 80 -13.82 5.94 8.14
CA ALA A 80 -13.06 5.62 6.94
C ALA A 80 -11.95 6.64 6.66
N MET A 81 -12.28 7.94 6.77
CA MET A 81 -11.29 8.99 6.60
C MET A 81 -10.21 8.95 7.69
N ALA A 82 -10.60 8.76 8.94
CA ALA A 82 -9.64 8.64 10.05
C ALA A 82 -8.71 7.44 9.87
N ALA A 83 -9.23 6.29 9.42
CA ALA A 83 -8.43 5.11 9.12
C ALA A 83 -7.47 5.36 7.95
N ALA A 84 -7.92 6.00 6.88
CA ALA A 84 -7.08 6.35 5.73
C ALA A 84 -5.96 7.32 6.12
N LEU A 85 -6.27 8.36 6.90
CA LEU A 85 -5.28 9.31 7.42
C LEU A 85 -4.28 8.64 8.37
N GLY A 86 -4.76 7.78 9.27
CA GLY A 86 -3.90 7.02 10.17
C GLY A 86 -2.94 6.08 9.42
N ALA A 87 -3.45 5.35 8.42
CA ALA A 87 -2.63 4.49 7.58
C ALA A 87 -1.62 5.29 6.74
N ALA A 88 -2.03 6.43 6.18
CA ALA A 88 -1.13 7.32 5.45
C ALA A 88 -0.02 7.86 6.35
N ALA A 89 -0.36 8.38 7.54
CA ALA A 89 0.60 8.85 8.53
C ALA A 89 1.56 7.75 8.96
N TRP A 90 1.06 6.53 9.19
CA TRP A 90 1.88 5.37 9.51
C TRP A 90 2.85 5.01 8.37
N LEU A 91 2.37 4.94 7.12
CA LEU A 91 3.21 4.65 5.94
C LEU A 91 4.29 5.73 5.75
N ILE A 92 3.94 7.00 5.92
CA ILE A 92 4.88 8.13 5.85
C ILE A 92 5.93 8.00 6.95
N ALA A 93 5.52 7.79 8.21
CA ALA A 93 6.45 7.64 9.32
C ALA A 93 7.37 6.42 9.13
N HIS A 94 6.80 5.29 8.73
CA HIS A 94 7.53 4.04 8.49
C HIS A 94 8.58 4.21 7.39
N PHE A 95 8.19 4.71 6.21
CA PHE A 95 9.13 4.91 5.10
C PHE A 95 10.06 6.10 5.29
N SER A 96 9.76 7.03 6.21
CA SER A 96 10.68 8.12 6.60
C SER A 96 11.81 7.58 7.46
N ALA A 97 11.46 6.74 8.44
CA ALA A 97 12.45 6.06 9.26
C ALA A 97 13.23 5.01 8.46
N ARG A 98 12.56 4.32 7.51
CA ARG A 98 13.11 3.17 6.77
C ARG A 98 12.78 3.26 5.28
N PRO A 99 13.48 4.12 4.52
CA PRO A 99 13.21 4.30 3.10
C PRO A 99 13.41 2.98 2.33
N PRO A 100 12.41 2.52 1.56
CA PRO A 100 12.54 1.31 0.76
C PRO A 100 13.64 1.51 -0.29
N ARG A 101 14.47 0.49 -0.52
CA ARG A 101 15.56 0.53 -1.51
C ARG A 101 15.62 -0.77 -2.30
N GLY A 102 16.12 -0.69 -3.53
CA GLY A 102 16.33 -1.84 -4.40
C GLY A 102 15.07 -2.69 -4.58
N GLY A 103 15.17 -4.00 -4.33
CA GLY A 103 14.06 -4.95 -4.47
C GLY A 103 12.83 -4.66 -3.61
N LYS A 104 12.95 -3.87 -2.52
CA LYS A 104 11.81 -3.53 -1.64
C LYS A 104 10.96 -2.36 -2.15
N LEU A 105 11.39 -1.67 -3.21
CA LEU A 105 10.67 -0.52 -3.75
C LEU A 105 9.31 -0.89 -4.32
N LEU A 106 9.28 -1.91 -5.18
CA LEU A 106 8.07 -2.35 -5.84
C LEU A 106 7.01 -2.87 -4.83
N PRO A 107 7.38 -3.73 -3.86
CA PRO A 107 6.50 -4.09 -2.74
C PRO A 107 5.99 -2.90 -1.93
N ALA A 108 6.86 -1.93 -1.61
CA ALA A 108 6.47 -0.75 -0.83
C ALA A 108 5.47 0.14 -1.60
N THR A 109 5.71 0.38 -2.88
CA THR A 109 4.77 1.13 -3.73
C THR A 109 3.46 0.40 -3.92
N LEU A 110 3.50 -0.94 -4.06
CA LEU A 110 2.30 -1.77 -4.14
C LEU A 110 1.49 -1.69 -2.85
N LEU A 111 2.16 -1.78 -1.69
CA LEU A 111 1.51 -1.62 -0.39
C LEU A 111 0.75 -0.29 -0.32
N VAL A 112 1.40 0.85 -0.62
CA VAL A 112 0.72 2.16 -0.63
C VAL A 112 -0.49 2.17 -1.57
N SER A 113 -0.34 1.63 -2.79
CA SER A 113 -1.42 1.59 -3.78
C SER A 113 -2.57 0.66 -3.43
N LEU A 114 -2.37 -0.30 -2.51
CA LEU A 114 -3.42 -1.15 -1.98
C LEU A 114 -4.07 -0.51 -0.76
N THR A 115 -3.28 0.01 0.18
CA THR A 115 -3.78 0.49 1.47
C THR A 115 -4.62 1.76 1.34
N LEU A 116 -4.21 2.72 0.50
CA LEU A 116 -4.95 3.99 0.37
C LEU A 116 -6.34 3.79 -0.26
N PRO A 117 -6.49 3.17 -1.44
CA PRO A 117 -7.81 2.90 -2.02
C PRO A 117 -8.64 1.89 -1.21
N ALA A 118 -8.00 1.02 -0.42
CA ALA A 118 -8.72 0.10 0.46
C ALA A 118 -9.38 0.78 1.67
N LEU A 119 -8.90 1.97 2.07
CA LEU A 119 -9.39 2.67 3.26
C LEU A 119 -10.13 3.98 2.93
N LEU A 120 -9.88 4.58 1.78
CA LEU A 120 -10.62 5.77 1.36
C LEU A 120 -12.09 5.44 1.07
N PRO A 121 -13.05 6.29 1.50
CA PRO A 121 -14.45 6.12 1.16
C PRO A 121 -14.72 6.52 -0.31
N GLN A 122 -15.87 6.13 -0.87
CA GLN A 122 -16.28 6.45 -2.26
C GLN A 122 -15.28 6.03 -3.35
N MET A 123 -14.45 5.02 -3.07
CA MET A 123 -13.55 4.48 -4.09
C MET A 123 -14.31 3.61 -5.08
N THR A 124 -13.81 3.59 -6.30
CA THR A 124 -14.28 2.74 -7.40
C THR A 124 -13.29 1.62 -7.70
N ALA A 125 -13.71 0.59 -8.43
CA ALA A 125 -12.78 -0.45 -8.89
C ALA A 125 -11.62 0.13 -9.73
N GLY A 126 -11.83 1.25 -10.44
CA GLY A 126 -10.81 1.93 -11.23
C GLY A 126 -9.64 2.47 -10.40
N ASP A 127 -9.88 2.82 -9.14
CA ASP A 127 -8.85 3.38 -8.25
C ASP A 127 -7.78 2.35 -7.85
N PHE A 128 -8.06 1.06 -8.04
CA PHE A 128 -7.12 -0.04 -7.81
C PHE A 128 -6.25 -0.37 -9.04
N LEU A 129 -6.42 0.31 -10.18
CA LEU A 129 -5.69 0.00 -11.41
C LEU A 129 -4.17 0.08 -11.24
N ILE A 130 -3.69 1.06 -10.45
CA ILE A 130 -2.26 1.20 -10.13
C ILE A 130 -1.76 -0.04 -9.39
N ALA A 131 -2.53 -0.55 -8.42
CA ALA A 131 -2.18 -1.76 -7.68
C ALA A 131 -2.16 -3.01 -8.58
N VAL A 132 -3.08 -3.09 -9.55
CA VAL A 132 -3.10 -4.17 -10.56
C VAL A 132 -1.83 -4.14 -11.40
N VAL A 133 -1.45 -2.98 -11.94
CA VAL A 133 -0.23 -2.83 -12.75
C VAL A 133 1.02 -3.18 -11.93
N LEU A 134 1.14 -2.64 -10.71
CA LEU A 134 2.28 -2.89 -9.83
C LEU A 134 2.37 -4.36 -9.40
N SER A 135 1.24 -5.01 -9.16
CA SER A 135 1.22 -6.44 -8.81
C SER A 135 1.61 -7.33 -10.00
N GLY A 136 1.20 -6.98 -11.23
CA GLY A 136 1.69 -7.62 -12.45
C GLY A 136 3.20 -7.47 -12.63
N MET A 137 3.75 -6.28 -12.38
CA MET A 137 5.20 -6.06 -12.37
C MET A 137 5.90 -6.90 -11.29
N LEU A 138 5.28 -7.06 -10.12
CA LEU A 138 5.82 -7.87 -9.02
C LEU A 138 5.87 -9.36 -9.40
N ALA A 139 4.83 -9.87 -10.06
CA ALA A 139 4.81 -11.24 -10.58
C ALA A 139 5.95 -11.47 -11.60
N VAL A 140 6.17 -10.54 -12.53
CA VAL A 140 7.22 -10.69 -13.55
C VAL A 140 8.62 -10.53 -12.96
N ARG A 141 8.85 -9.48 -12.16
CA ARG A 141 10.19 -9.11 -11.68
C ARG A 141 10.65 -9.90 -10.45
N GLN A 142 9.73 -10.29 -9.58
CA GLN A 142 10.04 -10.93 -8.30
C GLN A 142 9.42 -12.32 -8.15
N ARG A 143 8.75 -12.83 -9.21
CA ARG A 143 8.10 -14.15 -9.24
C ARG A 143 7.05 -14.36 -8.14
N GLN A 144 6.50 -13.28 -7.59
CA GLN A 144 5.43 -13.35 -6.57
C GLN A 144 4.05 -13.41 -7.24
N THR A 145 3.78 -14.49 -7.96
CA THR A 145 2.54 -14.68 -8.73
C THR A 145 1.29 -14.77 -7.86
N GLY A 146 1.41 -15.30 -6.63
CA GLY A 146 0.28 -15.43 -5.70
C GLY A 146 -0.33 -14.08 -5.30
N ILE A 147 0.51 -13.08 -5.01
CA ILE A 147 0.03 -11.73 -4.66
C ILE A 147 -0.66 -11.08 -5.87
N ALA A 148 -0.06 -11.19 -7.06
CA ALA A 148 -0.65 -10.66 -8.28
C ALA A 148 -1.99 -11.32 -8.62
N ALA A 149 -2.08 -12.65 -8.49
CA ALA A 149 -3.32 -13.39 -8.71
C ALA A 149 -4.44 -12.91 -7.77
N LEU A 150 -4.14 -12.71 -6.48
CA LEU A 150 -5.11 -12.16 -5.52
C LEU A 150 -5.55 -10.74 -5.88
N VAL A 151 -4.60 -9.86 -6.23
CA VAL A 151 -4.91 -8.47 -6.59
C VAL A 151 -5.78 -8.41 -7.85
N ILE A 152 -5.39 -9.14 -8.89
CA ILE A 152 -6.11 -9.17 -10.17
C ILE A 152 -7.49 -9.81 -9.99
N ALA A 153 -7.59 -10.95 -9.29
CA ALA A 153 -8.87 -11.61 -9.05
C ALA A 153 -9.84 -10.71 -8.27
N GLY A 154 -9.35 -10.05 -7.21
CA GLY A 154 -10.14 -9.10 -6.44
C GLY A 154 -10.64 -7.92 -7.26
N TRP A 155 -9.77 -7.36 -8.11
CA TRP A 155 -10.11 -6.28 -9.02
C TRP A 155 -11.14 -6.70 -10.07
N VAL A 156 -10.96 -7.85 -10.71
CA VAL A 156 -11.90 -8.38 -11.71
C VAL A 156 -13.27 -8.64 -11.09
N LEU A 157 -13.33 -9.25 -9.90
CA LEU A 157 -14.59 -9.47 -9.18
C LEU A 157 -15.33 -8.16 -8.92
N ALA A 158 -14.63 -7.13 -8.44
CA ALA A 158 -15.23 -5.81 -8.24
C ALA A 158 -15.69 -5.16 -9.56
N PHE A 159 -14.89 -5.27 -10.61
CA PHE A 159 -15.25 -4.75 -11.94
C PHE A 159 -16.51 -5.43 -12.50
N CYS A 160 -16.72 -6.70 -12.20
CA CYS A 160 -17.93 -7.45 -12.55
C CYS A 160 -19.12 -7.21 -11.58
N GLY A 161 -19.02 -6.28 -10.63
CA GLY A 161 -20.08 -5.94 -9.69
C GLY A 161 -20.07 -6.72 -8.38
N PHE A 162 -19.11 -7.61 -8.16
CA PHE A 162 -18.95 -8.40 -6.93
C PHE A 162 -17.91 -7.79 -5.99
N ALA A 163 -18.04 -6.49 -5.71
CA ALA A 163 -17.07 -5.70 -4.94
C ALA A 163 -16.75 -6.30 -3.56
N ALA A 164 -17.78 -6.74 -2.83
CA ALA A 164 -17.62 -7.37 -1.52
C ALA A 164 -16.79 -8.68 -1.59
N LEU A 165 -17.06 -9.54 -2.58
CA LEU A 165 -16.27 -10.76 -2.79
C LEU A 165 -14.83 -10.44 -3.24
N GLY A 166 -14.66 -9.39 -4.05
CA GLY A 166 -13.36 -8.93 -4.51
C GLY A 166 -12.50 -8.30 -3.39
N ALA A 167 -13.12 -7.77 -2.35
CA ALA A 167 -12.41 -7.15 -1.22
C ALA A 167 -11.56 -8.16 -0.42
N ALA A 168 -12.05 -9.39 -0.24
CA ALA A 168 -11.34 -10.42 0.52
C ALA A 168 -9.94 -10.75 -0.05
N PRO A 169 -9.77 -11.10 -1.35
CA PRO A 169 -8.44 -11.35 -1.91
C PRO A 169 -7.56 -10.09 -1.94
N ILE A 170 -8.12 -8.89 -2.10
CA ILE A 170 -7.35 -7.63 -1.97
C ILE A 170 -6.79 -7.47 -0.55
N MET A 171 -7.57 -7.75 0.49
CA MET A 171 -7.10 -7.70 1.87
C MET A 171 -6.01 -8.73 2.15
N VAL A 172 -6.20 -9.96 1.68
CA VAL A 172 -5.18 -11.02 1.83
C VAL A 172 -3.88 -10.58 1.14
N ALA A 173 -3.95 -10.05 -0.09
CA ALA A 173 -2.78 -9.53 -0.79
C ALA A 173 -2.10 -8.38 -0.01
N THR A 174 -2.91 -7.47 0.56
CA THR A 174 -2.43 -6.34 1.36
C THR A 174 -1.71 -6.82 2.62
N LEU A 175 -2.24 -7.82 3.31
CA LEU A 175 -1.59 -8.42 4.48
C LEU A 175 -0.29 -9.13 4.10
N LEU A 176 -0.29 -9.92 3.02
CA LEU A 176 0.90 -10.62 2.54
C LEU A 176 2.03 -9.65 2.16
N ILE A 177 1.71 -8.54 1.47
CA ILE A 177 2.71 -7.54 1.11
C ILE A 177 3.14 -6.69 2.32
N ALA A 178 2.27 -6.48 3.31
CA ALA A 178 2.57 -5.72 4.53
C ALA A 178 3.44 -6.49 5.54
N ARG A 179 3.29 -7.82 5.65
CA ARG A 179 4.04 -8.69 6.59
C ARG A 179 5.54 -8.37 6.68
N PRO A 180 6.31 -8.27 5.59
CA PRO A 180 7.75 -7.97 5.66
C PRO A 180 8.07 -6.56 6.19
N PHE A 181 7.11 -5.63 6.18
CA PHE A 181 7.26 -4.28 6.74
C PHE A 181 6.82 -4.19 8.21
N LEU A 182 6.00 -5.14 8.68
CA LEU A 182 5.51 -5.19 10.06
C LEU A 182 6.44 -5.94 11.02
N ALA A 183 7.34 -6.79 10.52
CA ALA A 183 8.33 -7.46 11.34
C ALA A 183 9.25 -6.44 12.04
N SER A 184 9.19 -6.40 13.38
CA SER A 184 10.05 -5.55 14.19
C SER A 184 11.49 -6.08 14.22
N PRO A 185 12.52 -5.24 13.98
CA PRO A 185 13.92 -5.64 14.17
C PRO A 185 14.27 -5.93 15.63
N ALA A 186 13.42 -5.54 16.59
CA ALA A 186 13.61 -5.93 17.99
C ALA A 186 13.40 -7.45 18.22
N ASN A 187 12.88 -8.16 17.22
CA ASN A 187 12.85 -9.62 17.19
C ASN A 187 14.02 -10.21 16.37
N ASP A 188 15.16 -9.50 16.29
CA ASP A 188 16.48 -10.07 15.93
C ASP A 188 17.05 -10.97 17.04
N ASN A 189 16.20 -11.47 17.95
CA ASN A 189 16.56 -12.47 18.96
C ASN A 189 16.64 -13.87 18.32
N GLY A 190 17.35 -14.03 17.20
CA GLY A 190 17.76 -15.32 16.62
C GLY A 190 16.68 -16.39 16.38
N LEU A 191 15.40 -16.09 16.60
CA LEU A 191 14.31 -17.04 16.54
C LEU A 191 13.54 -16.80 15.25
N PRO A 192 13.65 -17.71 14.27
CA PRO A 192 12.90 -17.60 13.05
C PRO A 192 11.41 -17.75 13.37
N LEU A 193 10.63 -16.68 13.18
CA LEU A 193 9.18 -16.82 12.93
C LEU A 193 8.91 -17.39 11.53
N ASN A 194 9.96 -17.67 10.75
CA ASN A 194 9.90 -18.17 9.38
C ASN A 194 10.71 -19.48 9.29
N PRO A 195 10.09 -20.66 9.48
CA PRO A 195 10.79 -21.96 9.45
C PRO A 195 11.37 -22.33 8.06
N GLY A 196 11.20 -21.48 7.04
CA GLY A 196 11.65 -21.73 5.67
C GLY A 196 12.82 -20.86 5.17
N GLU A 197 13.32 -19.91 5.96
CA GLU A 197 14.49 -19.10 5.56
C GLU A 197 15.73 -19.58 6.33
N ALA A 198 16.65 -20.21 5.61
CA ALA A 198 17.97 -20.56 6.14
C ALA A 198 18.81 -19.29 6.36
N TYR A 199 19.57 -19.30 7.45
CA TYR A 199 20.48 -18.23 7.85
C TYR A 199 21.50 -17.92 6.74
N PRO A 200 21.74 -16.64 6.36
CA PRO A 200 22.89 -16.30 5.53
C PRO A 200 24.16 -16.45 6.38
N ALA A 201 25.04 -17.37 5.97
CA ALA A 201 26.38 -17.55 6.54
C ALA A 201 27.28 -16.33 6.33
#